data_AF-A0A2I0FTM6-F1
#
_entry.id   AF-A0A2I0FTM6-F1
#
_cell.length_a   1.000
_cell.length_b   1.000
_cell.length_c   1.000
_cell.angle_alpha   90.00
_cell.angle_beta   90.00
_cell.angle_gamma   90.00
#
_symmetry.space_group_name_H-M   'P 1'
#
loop_
_entity.id
_entity.type
_entity.pdbx_description
1 polymer ?
#
loop_
_entity_poly.entity_id
_entity_poly.type
_entity_poly.pdbx_seq_one_letter_code
_entity_poly.pdbx_strand_id
1 'polypeptide(L)'
;MLDAKTIAVVKSTIPALAATGPALTAHFYDRMFQHNPELKDIFNMSNQRNGDQRQALFDAICAYATNIENLAALLPAVERIAQKHSSFSIQPAQYQIVGQHLLATLDELLSPGQEVLEAWGKAYGVLADVFINREEAIYQSAEEKVGGWRGTRAFRISAIQQESRLIKSFVLTPTDGQPVADYQAGQYLGIWLNDATLANQEIRQYSLTRQSNGRDYRIAVKREDQGSVSGWLHTQATVGSELHVTAPAGDFFLDVPAQAPVALISAGVGQTPMLAMLATLSAQQHAGQVHWLHAAENGDVHAFRDEVQSLSTGLAKFSATVWYNQPTDADAGQYDVAGLMTLAPLEGQLVHPDAHYYLCGPVGFMQFVAKQLTALGVQTAQIHYEVFGPHKVV
;
A
#
# COMPACT_ATOMS: atom_id res chain seq x y z
N MET A 1 -18.37 -23.35 7.96
CA MET A 1 -17.44 -24.43 7.57
C MET A 1 -18.04 -25.14 6.36
N LEU A 2 -17.26 -25.36 5.30
CA LEU A 2 -17.75 -26.01 4.07
C LEU A 2 -17.76 -27.53 4.23
N ASP A 3 -18.75 -28.19 3.62
CA ASP A 3 -18.77 -29.65 3.53
C ASP A 3 -17.82 -30.18 2.44
N ALA A 4 -17.41 -31.45 2.57
CA ALA A 4 -16.45 -32.08 1.65
C ALA A 4 -16.92 -32.09 0.19
N LYS A 5 -18.24 -32.19 -0.03
CA LYS A 5 -18.83 -32.17 -1.37
C LYS A 5 -18.64 -30.80 -2.03
N THR A 6 -18.93 -29.73 -1.30
CA THR A 6 -18.76 -28.34 -1.75
C THR A 6 -17.31 -28.06 -2.09
N ILE A 7 -16.37 -28.47 -1.24
CA ILE A 7 -14.93 -28.34 -1.49
C ILE A 7 -14.52 -29.06 -2.77
N ALA A 8 -14.98 -30.29 -2.97
CA ALA A 8 -14.65 -31.08 -4.16
C ALA A 8 -15.17 -30.43 -5.46
N VAL A 9 -16.39 -29.88 -5.44
CA VAL A 9 -17.00 -29.19 -6.59
C VAL A 9 -16.24 -27.90 -6.94
N VAL A 10 -15.87 -27.09 -5.94
CA VAL A 10 -15.07 -25.88 -6.17
C VAL A 10 -13.73 -26.27 -6.78
N LYS A 11 -13.01 -27.23 -6.19
CA LYS A 11 -11.70 -27.67 -6.68
C LYS A 11 -11.75 -28.22 -8.10
N SER A 12 -12.76 -29.03 -8.44
CA SER A 12 -12.87 -29.64 -9.77
C SER A 12 -13.19 -28.63 -10.88
N THR A 13 -13.73 -27.46 -10.52
CA THR A 13 -14.10 -26.40 -11.48
C THR A 13 -13.02 -25.33 -11.64
N ILE A 14 -11.99 -25.28 -10.76
CA ILE A 14 -10.86 -24.35 -10.88
C ILE A 14 -10.20 -24.37 -12.27
N PRO A 15 -9.89 -25.53 -12.89
CA PRO A 15 -9.25 -25.53 -14.21
C PRO A 15 -10.10 -24.86 -15.30
N ALA A 16 -11.42 -25.01 -15.22
CA ALA A 16 -12.35 -24.36 -16.15
C ALA A 16 -12.39 -22.83 -15.94
N LEU A 17 -12.41 -22.37 -14.67
CA LEU A 17 -12.27 -20.95 -14.36
C LEU A 17 -10.91 -20.41 -14.81
N ALA A 18 -9.82 -21.12 -14.54
CA ALA A 18 -8.47 -20.76 -14.96
C ALA A 18 -8.39 -20.58 -16.50
N ALA A 19 -9.07 -21.43 -17.26
CA ALA A 19 -9.11 -21.37 -18.72
C ALA A 19 -9.87 -20.16 -19.28
N THR A 20 -10.83 -19.59 -18.54
CA THR A 20 -11.50 -18.34 -18.97
C THR A 20 -10.60 -17.11 -18.92
N GLY A 21 -9.54 -17.16 -18.10
CA GLY A 21 -8.50 -16.15 -18.04
C GLY A 21 -9.05 -14.72 -17.84
N PRO A 22 -8.42 -13.71 -18.48
CA PRO A 22 -8.82 -12.30 -18.35
C PRO A 22 -10.24 -11.96 -18.80
N ALA A 23 -10.88 -12.83 -19.60
CA ALA A 23 -12.24 -12.59 -20.10
C ALA A 23 -13.27 -12.67 -18.97
N LEU A 24 -13.07 -13.56 -17.99
CA LEU A 24 -13.96 -13.67 -16.84
C LEU A 24 -13.96 -12.39 -16.01
N THR A 25 -12.78 -11.87 -15.67
CA THR A 25 -12.72 -10.63 -14.88
C THR A 25 -13.17 -9.42 -15.66
N ALA A 26 -12.93 -9.35 -16.98
CA ALA A 26 -13.52 -8.29 -17.81
C ALA A 26 -15.05 -8.29 -17.74
N HIS A 27 -15.68 -9.45 -17.98
CA HIS A 27 -17.14 -9.58 -17.95
C HIS A 27 -17.71 -9.28 -16.55
N PHE A 28 -17.05 -9.76 -15.50
CA PHE A 28 -17.40 -9.47 -14.11
C PHE A 28 -17.45 -7.96 -13.83
N TYR A 29 -16.40 -7.21 -14.21
CA TYR A 29 -16.34 -5.77 -13.96
C TYR A 29 -17.35 -4.99 -14.80
N ASP A 30 -17.51 -5.35 -16.07
CA ASP A 30 -18.47 -4.70 -16.96
C ASP A 30 -19.90 -4.87 -16.42
N ARG A 31 -20.25 -6.11 -16.01
CA ARG A 31 -21.53 -6.41 -15.38
C ARG A 31 -21.72 -5.63 -14.08
N MET A 32 -20.73 -5.63 -13.20
CA MET A 32 -20.80 -4.95 -11.91
C MET A 32 -21.00 -3.45 -12.09
N PHE A 33 -20.21 -2.79 -12.93
CA PHE A 33 -20.32 -1.33 -13.13
C PHE A 33 -21.53 -0.89 -13.97
N GLN A 34 -22.14 -1.81 -14.72
CA GLN A 34 -23.40 -1.55 -15.42
C GLN A 34 -24.59 -1.55 -14.44
N HIS A 35 -24.63 -2.50 -13.50
CA HIS A 35 -25.74 -2.67 -12.58
C HIS A 35 -25.56 -1.91 -11.25
N ASN A 36 -24.31 -1.64 -10.88
CA ASN A 36 -23.90 -0.93 -9.66
C ASN A 36 -22.90 0.19 -10.01
N PRO A 37 -23.32 1.21 -10.78
CA PRO A 37 -22.43 2.29 -11.22
C PRO A 37 -21.85 3.11 -10.07
N GLU A 38 -22.49 3.13 -8.90
CA GLU A 38 -22.00 3.79 -7.67
C GLU A 38 -20.64 3.25 -7.20
N LEU A 39 -20.29 2.00 -7.56
CA LEU A 39 -18.98 1.44 -7.22
C LEU A 39 -17.82 2.12 -7.96
N LYS A 40 -18.10 2.90 -9.02
CA LYS A 40 -17.07 3.70 -9.72
C LYS A 40 -16.48 4.80 -8.84
N ASP A 41 -17.16 5.20 -7.77
CA ASP A 41 -16.67 6.17 -6.77
C ASP A 41 -15.74 5.55 -5.72
N ILE A 42 -15.58 4.22 -5.73
CA ILE A 42 -14.72 3.46 -4.82
C ILE A 42 -13.55 2.83 -5.58
N PHE A 43 -13.83 2.24 -6.76
CA PHE A 43 -12.81 1.59 -7.57
C PHE A 43 -11.91 2.62 -8.27
N ASN A 44 -10.61 2.33 -8.32
CA ASN A 44 -9.68 3.12 -9.13
C ASN A 44 -9.90 2.80 -10.62
N MET A 45 -10.62 3.68 -11.32
CA MET A 45 -10.97 3.50 -12.72
C MET A 45 -9.76 3.58 -13.67
N SER A 46 -8.65 4.20 -13.25
CA SER A 46 -7.40 4.18 -14.02
C SER A 46 -6.75 2.79 -14.03
N ASN A 47 -6.77 2.08 -12.89
CA ASN A 47 -6.25 0.70 -12.82
C ASN A 47 -7.11 -0.27 -13.64
N GLN A 48 -8.41 0.00 -13.77
CA GLN A 48 -9.31 -0.78 -14.63
C GLN A 48 -8.95 -0.67 -16.11
N ARG A 49 -8.46 0.50 -16.56
CA ARG A 49 -8.01 0.71 -17.94
C ARG A 49 -6.71 -0.02 -18.25
N ASN A 50 -5.83 -0.18 -17.26
CA ASN A 50 -4.52 -0.81 -17.43
C ASN A 50 -4.51 -2.33 -17.18
N GLY A 51 -5.64 -2.93 -16.76
CA GLY A 51 -5.81 -4.38 -16.63
C GLY A 51 -5.24 -5.01 -15.35
N ASP A 52 -4.30 -4.37 -14.66
CA ASP A 52 -3.65 -4.93 -13.47
C ASP A 52 -4.62 -5.32 -12.34
N GLN A 53 -5.66 -4.50 -12.11
CA GLN A 53 -6.68 -4.80 -11.08
C GLN A 53 -7.56 -5.99 -11.47
N ARG A 54 -7.83 -6.16 -12.78
CA ARG A 54 -8.61 -7.31 -13.30
C ARG A 54 -7.88 -8.62 -13.08
N GLN A 55 -6.56 -8.62 -13.16
CA GLN A 55 -5.76 -9.80 -12.86
C GLN A 55 -5.73 -10.12 -11.36
N ALA A 56 -5.56 -9.11 -10.50
CA ALA A 56 -5.42 -9.31 -9.06
C ALA A 56 -6.64 -9.96 -8.39
N LEU A 57 -7.87 -9.56 -8.77
CA LEU A 57 -9.09 -10.19 -8.25
C LEU A 57 -9.17 -11.67 -8.66
N PHE A 58 -8.85 -11.96 -9.93
CA PHE A 58 -8.85 -13.33 -10.44
C PHE A 58 -7.83 -14.20 -9.71
N ASP A 59 -6.60 -13.71 -9.57
CA ASP A 59 -5.52 -14.42 -8.87
C ASP A 59 -5.91 -14.69 -7.41
N ALA A 60 -6.55 -13.73 -6.73
CA ALA A 60 -7.03 -13.91 -5.36
C ALA A 60 -8.12 -15.01 -5.25
N ILE A 61 -9.07 -15.06 -6.18
CA ILE A 61 -10.10 -16.11 -6.23
C ILE A 61 -9.46 -17.48 -6.48
N CYS A 62 -8.53 -17.58 -7.42
CA CYS A 62 -7.81 -18.83 -7.70
C CYS A 62 -6.95 -19.28 -6.51
N ALA A 63 -6.24 -18.36 -5.86
CA ALA A 63 -5.43 -18.64 -4.67
C ALA A 63 -6.29 -19.13 -3.51
N TYR A 64 -7.44 -18.48 -3.27
CA TYR A 64 -8.42 -18.93 -2.28
C TYR A 64 -8.95 -20.33 -2.59
N ALA A 65 -9.41 -20.55 -3.82
CA ALA A 65 -9.98 -21.83 -4.22
C ALA A 65 -8.96 -22.99 -4.09
N THR A 66 -7.69 -22.72 -4.36
CA THR A 66 -6.59 -23.69 -4.19
C THR A 66 -6.30 -23.98 -2.71
N ASN A 67 -6.51 -23.00 -1.82
CA ASN A 67 -6.25 -23.11 -0.38
C ASN A 67 -7.53 -23.25 0.46
N ILE A 68 -8.65 -23.66 -0.13
CA ILE A 68 -9.97 -23.69 0.53
C ILE A 68 -10.04 -24.59 1.78
N GLU A 69 -9.12 -25.55 1.91
CA GLU A 69 -8.97 -26.42 3.09
C GLU A 69 -7.95 -25.89 4.12
N ASN A 70 -7.12 -24.92 3.74
CA ASN A 70 -6.06 -24.34 4.57
C ASN A 70 -6.11 -22.81 4.52
N LEU A 71 -7.21 -22.23 5.03
CA LEU A 71 -7.38 -20.78 5.07
C LEU A 71 -6.33 -20.08 5.94
N ALA A 72 -5.70 -20.79 6.88
CA ALA A 72 -4.63 -20.26 7.72
C ALA A 72 -3.43 -19.77 6.88
N ALA A 73 -3.14 -20.44 5.75
CA ALA A 73 -2.07 -20.03 4.84
C ALA A 73 -2.36 -18.68 4.13
N LEU A 74 -3.62 -18.26 4.08
CA LEU A 74 -4.04 -17.01 3.45
C LEU A 74 -4.05 -15.82 4.42
N LEU A 75 -3.91 -16.05 5.73
CA LEU A 75 -4.06 -15.01 6.75
C LEU A 75 -3.16 -13.78 6.50
N PRO A 76 -1.88 -13.90 6.11
CA PRO A 76 -1.05 -12.73 5.81
C PRO A 76 -1.58 -11.91 4.62
N ALA A 77 -2.07 -12.59 3.57
CA ALA A 77 -2.66 -11.92 2.41
C ALA A 77 -4.02 -11.28 2.74
N VAL A 78 -4.83 -11.95 3.56
CA VAL A 78 -6.10 -11.42 4.07
C VAL A 78 -5.85 -10.16 4.90
N GLU A 79 -4.87 -10.15 5.80
CA GLU A 79 -4.52 -8.97 6.60
C GLU A 79 -4.20 -7.77 5.72
N ARG A 80 -3.29 -7.94 4.77
CA ARG A 80 -2.90 -6.88 3.82
C ARG A 80 -4.09 -6.33 3.04
N ILE A 81 -4.95 -7.21 2.54
CA ILE A 81 -6.12 -6.79 1.77
C ILE A 81 -7.15 -6.10 2.68
N ALA A 82 -7.38 -6.59 3.89
CA ALA A 82 -8.30 -6.00 4.86
C ALA A 82 -7.84 -4.59 5.28
N GLN A 83 -6.54 -4.40 5.53
CA GLN A 83 -5.94 -3.08 5.78
C GLN A 83 -6.09 -2.13 4.60
N LYS A 84 -6.04 -2.67 3.37
CA LYS A 84 -6.35 -1.88 2.17
C LYS A 84 -7.83 -1.51 2.13
N HIS A 85 -8.73 -2.48 2.27
CA HIS A 85 -10.17 -2.29 2.23
C HIS A 85 -10.66 -1.26 3.26
N SER A 86 -10.07 -1.23 4.46
CA SER A 86 -10.43 -0.23 5.47
C SER A 86 -10.21 1.21 4.99
N SER A 87 -9.16 1.45 4.20
CA SER A 87 -8.89 2.78 3.62
C SER A 87 -9.85 3.17 2.48
N PHE A 88 -10.51 2.18 1.87
CA PHE A 88 -11.61 2.32 0.91
C PHE A 88 -13.00 2.23 1.58
N SER A 89 -13.05 2.14 2.91
CA SER A 89 -14.29 1.99 3.70
C SER A 89 -15.21 0.91 3.14
N ILE A 90 -14.66 -0.25 2.73
CA ILE A 90 -15.46 -1.36 2.20
C ILE A 90 -16.47 -1.85 3.24
N GLN A 91 -17.69 -2.12 2.79
CA GLN A 91 -18.84 -2.48 3.62
C GLN A 91 -19.32 -3.92 3.35
N PRO A 92 -19.93 -4.61 4.33
CA PRO A 92 -20.50 -5.95 4.14
C PRO A 92 -21.51 -6.04 2.98
N ALA A 93 -22.28 -4.98 2.74
CA ALA A 93 -23.22 -4.92 1.62
C ALA A 93 -22.53 -5.01 0.25
N GLN A 94 -21.30 -4.51 0.11
CA GLN A 94 -20.54 -4.56 -1.13
C GLN A 94 -20.05 -5.98 -1.45
N TYR A 95 -19.78 -6.82 -0.43
CA TYR A 95 -19.51 -8.24 -0.64
C TYR A 95 -20.72 -8.95 -1.26
N GLN A 96 -21.94 -8.62 -0.86
CA GLN A 96 -23.13 -9.21 -1.49
C GLN A 96 -23.23 -8.84 -2.98
N ILE A 97 -22.94 -7.58 -3.34
CA ILE A 97 -22.91 -7.12 -4.73
C ILE A 97 -21.83 -7.89 -5.52
N VAL A 98 -20.60 -7.96 -5.00
CA VAL A 98 -19.50 -8.68 -5.63
C VAL A 98 -19.83 -10.16 -5.82
N GLY A 99 -20.36 -10.83 -4.80
CA GLY A 99 -20.76 -12.24 -4.86
C GLY A 99 -21.83 -12.48 -5.93
N GLN A 100 -22.85 -11.63 -6.01
CA GLN A 100 -23.90 -11.73 -7.02
C GLN A 100 -23.34 -11.62 -8.44
N HIS A 101 -22.47 -10.64 -8.70
CA HIS A 101 -21.87 -10.46 -10.03
C HIS A 101 -20.88 -11.57 -10.37
N LEU A 102 -20.15 -12.09 -9.40
CA LEU A 102 -19.24 -13.23 -9.60
C LEU A 102 -20.02 -14.48 -10.02
N LEU A 103 -21.05 -14.86 -9.28
CA LEU A 103 -21.83 -16.06 -9.59
C LEU A 103 -22.58 -15.94 -10.91
N ALA A 104 -23.17 -14.76 -11.19
CA ALA A 104 -23.83 -14.53 -12.47
C ALA A 104 -22.84 -14.57 -13.64
N THR A 105 -21.62 -14.05 -13.48
CA THR A 105 -20.56 -14.14 -14.49
C THR A 105 -20.18 -15.60 -14.76
N LEU A 106 -20.08 -16.43 -13.71
CA LEU A 106 -19.82 -17.86 -13.88
C LEU A 106 -20.94 -18.56 -14.66
N ASP A 107 -22.20 -18.23 -14.37
CA ASP A 107 -23.34 -18.81 -15.09
C ASP A 107 -23.41 -18.37 -16.55
N GLU A 108 -23.22 -17.08 -16.81
CA GLU A 108 -23.28 -16.47 -18.15
C GLU A 108 -22.16 -16.98 -19.07
N LEU A 109 -20.96 -17.26 -18.54
CA LEU A 109 -19.81 -17.69 -19.35
C LEU A 109 -19.62 -19.20 -19.42
N LEU A 110 -19.93 -19.94 -18.36
CA LEU A 110 -19.64 -21.37 -18.25
C LEU A 110 -20.89 -22.24 -18.19
N SER A 111 -22.04 -21.65 -17.84
CA SER A 111 -23.31 -22.36 -17.59
C SER A 111 -23.12 -23.67 -16.82
N PRO A 112 -22.43 -23.65 -15.66
CA PRO A 112 -21.90 -24.85 -15.03
C PRO A 112 -22.98 -25.67 -14.30
N GLY A 113 -24.21 -25.16 -14.23
CA GLY A 113 -25.33 -25.76 -13.53
C GLY A 113 -25.42 -25.33 -12.06
N GLN A 114 -26.61 -25.51 -11.49
CA GLN A 114 -26.98 -25.00 -10.18
C GLN A 114 -26.10 -25.52 -9.03
N GLU A 115 -25.70 -26.79 -9.09
CA GLU A 115 -24.85 -27.40 -8.06
C GLU A 115 -23.48 -26.71 -7.95
N VAL A 116 -22.90 -26.29 -9.08
CA VAL A 116 -21.62 -25.58 -9.11
C VAL A 116 -21.80 -24.16 -8.58
N LEU A 117 -22.84 -23.45 -9.00
CA LEU A 117 -23.13 -22.10 -8.53
C LEU A 117 -23.38 -22.05 -7.02
N GLU A 118 -24.11 -23.01 -6.46
CA GLU A 118 -24.33 -23.12 -5.01
C GLU A 118 -23.03 -23.41 -4.25
N ALA A 119 -22.17 -24.27 -4.79
CA ALA A 119 -20.87 -24.56 -4.19
C ALA A 119 -19.96 -23.32 -4.17
N TRP A 120 -19.88 -22.59 -5.28
CA TRP A 120 -19.15 -21.32 -5.36
C TRP A 120 -19.75 -20.24 -4.47
N GLY A 121 -21.08 -20.15 -4.36
CA GLY A 121 -21.73 -19.19 -3.49
C GLY A 121 -21.41 -19.42 -2.02
N LYS A 122 -21.43 -20.69 -1.56
CA LYS A 122 -20.99 -21.06 -0.21
C LYS A 122 -19.52 -20.74 0.01
N ALA A 123 -18.65 -21.10 -0.94
CA ALA A 123 -17.22 -20.85 -0.84
C ALA A 123 -16.89 -19.35 -0.79
N TYR A 124 -17.53 -18.54 -1.64
CA TYR A 124 -17.43 -17.09 -1.61
C TYR A 124 -17.88 -16.52 -0.25
N GLY A 125 -19.03 -16.97 0.26
CA GLY A 125 -19.57 -16.51 1.54
C GLY A 125 -18.58 -16.71 2.69
N VAL A 126 -17.91 -17.87 2.75
CA VAL A 126 -16.89 -18.12 3.79
C VAL A 126 -15.71 -17.15 3.69
N LEU A 127 -15.23 -16.84 2.48
CA LEU A 127 -14.16 -15.86 2.30
C LEU A 127 -14.62 -14.44 2.65
N ALA A 128 -15.82 -14.07 2.21
CA ALA A 128 -16.41 -12.77 2.51
C ALA A 128 -16.53 -12.56 4.01
N ASP A 129 -17.00 -13.56 4.76
CA ASP A 129 -17.10 -13.50 6.23
C ASP A 129 -15.73 -13.31 6.89
N VAL A 130 -14.67 -13.95 6.37
CA VAL A 130 -13.29 -13.75 6.88
C VAL A 130 -12.86 -12.29 6.74
N PHE A 131 -13.10 -11.69 5.56
CA PHE A 131 -12.77 -10.29 5.33
C PHE A 131 -13.63 -9.34 6.16
N ILE A 132 -14.96 -9.52 6.15
CA ILE A 132 -15.92 -8.69 6.89
C ILE A 132 -15.55 -8.65 8.38
N ASN A 133 -15.28 -9.81 8.98
CA ASN A 133 -14.91 -9.88 10.39
C ASN A 133 -13.57 -9.18 10.67
N ARG A 134 -12.59 -9.33 9.78
CA ARG A 134 -11.28 -8.71 9.98
C ARG A 134 -11.34 -7.19 9.79
N GLU A 135 -12.03 -6.73 8.76
CA GLU A 135 -12.25 -5.31 8.47
C GLU A 135 -13.03 -4.63 9.59
N GLU A 136 -14.06 -5.28 10.14
CA GLU A 136 -14.79 -4.80 11.31
C GLU A 136 -13.86 -4.57 12.50
N ALA A 137 -12.97 -5.54 12.80
CA ALA A 137 -12.00 -5.39 13.87
C ALA A 137 -11.02 -4.23 13.62
N ILE A 138 -10.61 -3.99 12.37
CA ILE A 138 -9.77 -2.84 12.00
C ILE A 138 -10.53 -1.53 12.21
N TYR A 139 -11.78 -1.44 11.74
CA TYR A 139 -12.61 -0.26 11.91
C TYR A 139 -12.87 0.07 13.38
N GLN A 140 -13.23 -0.93 14.19
CA GLN A 140 -13.45 -0.76 15.62
C GLN A 140 -12.18 -0.30 16.32
N SER A 141 -11.04 -0.93 16.04
CA SER A 141 -9.75 -0.52 16.61
C SER A 141 -9.39 0.92 16.23
N ALA A 142 -9.68 1.35 15.00
CA ALA A 142 -9.44 2.72 14.57
C ALA A 142 -10.36 3.74 15.27
N GLU A 143 -11.62 3.38 15.52
CA GLU A 143 -12.61 4.22 16.20
C GLU A 143 -12.32 4.37 17.71
N GLU A 144 -11.83 3.32 18.36
CA GLU A 144 -11.54 3.31 19.81
C GLU A 144 -10.26 4.07 20.20
N LYS A 145 -9.39 4.40 19.24
CA LYS A 145 -8.18 5.19 19.50
C LYS A 145 -8.51 6.62 19.90
N VAL A 146 -7.65 7.23 20.72
CA VAL A 146 -7.68 8.68 20.94
C VAL A 146 -7.48 9.41 19.61
N GLY A 147 -8.43 10.27 19.24
CA GLY A 147 -8.44 10.95 17.93
C GLY A 147 -8.82 10.05 16.74
N GLY A 148 -9.27 8.82 17.03
CA GLY A 148 -9.79 7.82 16.11
C GLY A 148 -11.15 8.15 15.51
N TRP A 149 -11.46 7.53 14.37
CA TRP A 149 -12.77 7.64 13.71
C TRP A 149 -13.01 6.45 12.77
N ARG A 150 -14.28 6.22 12.45
CA ARG A 150 -14.74 5.26 11.44
C ARG A 150 -15.19 5.99 10.17
N GLY A 151 -14.95 5.39 9.01
CA GLY A 151 -15.26 5.99 7.72
C GLY A 151 -14.34 7.17 7.40
N THR A 152 -14.88 8.24 6.81
CA THR A 152 -14.12 9.43 6.45
C THR A 152 -14.31 10.56 7.46
N ARG A 153 -13.24 11.34 7.66
CA ARG A 153 -13.23 12.58 8.46
C ARG A 153 -12.68 13.71 7.61
N ALA A 154 -13.22 14.91 7.77
CA ALA A 154 -12.80 16.07 7.00
C ALA A 154 -11.50 16.67 7.56
N PHE A 155 -10.54 16.90 6.66
CA PHE A 155 -9.26 17.53 6.95
C PHE A 155 -9.04 18.70 6.00
N ARG A 156 -8.38 19.75 6.49
CA ARG A 156 -7.93 20.88 5.70
C ARG A 156 -6.44 20.77 5.44
N ILE A 157 -6.01 21.11 4.23
CA ILE A 157 -4.60 21.33 3.93
C ILE A 157 -4.14 22.61 4.63
N SER A 158 -3.34 22.48 5.68
CA SER A 158 -2.82 23.60 6.48
C SER A 158 -1.46 24.10 6.00
N ALA A 159 -0.69 23.26 5.29
CA ALA A 159 0.55 23.66 4.65
C ALA A 159 0.83 22.83 3.39
N ILE A 160 1.48 23.45 2.40
CA ILE A 160 2.01 22.80 1.20
C ILE A 160 3.48 23.20 1.06
N GLN A 161 4.36 22.22 0.83
CA GLN A 161 5.79 22.46 0.64
C GLN A 161 6.29 21.72 -0.60
N GLN A 162 7.08 22.40 -1.44
CA GLN A 162 7.78 21.76 -2.56
C GLN A 162 9.06 21.12 -2.03
N GLU A 163 9.20 19.81 -2.24
CA GLU A 163 10.31 19.02 -1.67
C GLU A 163 11.35 18.63 -2.72
N SER A 164 10.93 18.53 -3.98
CA SER A 164 11.77 18.41 -5.17
C SER A 164 10.98 18.87 -6.39
N ARG A 165 11.50 18.80 -7.61
CA ARG A 165 10.73 19.11 -8.83
C ARG A 165 9.45 18.26 -9.00
N LEU A 166 9.41 17.04 -8.44
CA LEU A 166 8.30 16.11 -8.62
C LEU A 166 7.47 15.86 -7.36
N ILE A 167 7.96 16.21 -6.17
CA ILE A 167 7.32 15.86 -4.90
C ILE A 167 6.90 17.11 -4.13
N LYS A 168 5.65 17.12 -3.65
CA LYS A 168 5.13 18.09 -2.69
C LYS A 168 4.68 17.38 -1.41
N SER A 169 4.93 18.00 -0.26
CA SER A 169 4.33 17.62 1.01
C SER A 169 3.05 18.40 1.27
N PHE A 170 2.10 17.76 1.94
CA PHE A 170 0.83 18.34 2.38
C PHE A 170 0.62 18.01 3.85
N VAL A 171 0.42 19.05 4.67
CA VAL A 171 0.04 18.89 6.08
C VAL A 171 -1.47 18.97 6.17
N LEU A 172 -2.07 17.97 6.80
CA LEU A 172 -3.51 17.77 6.93
C LEU A 172 -3.89 17.94 8.39
N THR A 173 -4.75 18.91 8.68
CA THR A 173 -5.26 19.19 10.03
C THR A 173 -6.78 18.97 10.05
N PRO A 174 -7.35 18.28 11.05
CA PRO A 174 -8.78 17.99 11.08
C PRO A 174 -9.59 19.28 11.21
N THR A 175 -10.72 19.37 10.51
CA THR A 175 -11.54 20.59 10.46
C THR A 175 -12.32 20.84 11.76
N ASP A 176 -12.55 19.79 12.54
CA ASP A 176 -13.25 19.82 13.84
C ASP A 176 -12.36 20.23 15.02
N GLY A 177 -11.05 20.41 14.80
CA GLY A 177 -10.07 20.78 15.83
C GLY A 177 -9.79 19.71 16.89
N GLN A 178 -10.31 18.49 16.75
CA GLN A 178 -10.08 17.38 17.67
C GLN A 178 -8.74 16.67 17.36
N PRO A 179 -8.15 15.92 18.31
CA PRO A 179 -6.94 15.14 18.06
C PRO A 179 -7.06 14.16 16.87
N VAL A 180 -5.92 13.72 16.36
CA VAL A 180 -5.86 12.66 15.34
C VAL A 180 -5.27 11.38 15.92
N ALA A 181 -5.71 10.23 15.39
CA ALA A 181 -5.22 8.91 15.78
C ALA A 181 -3.70 8.79 15.60
N ASP A 182 -3.08 7.97 16.47
CA ASP A 182 -1.72 7.53 16.22
C ASP A 182 -1.63 6.53 15.07
N TYR A 183 -0.39 6.25 14.67
CA TYR A 183 -0.09 5.27 13.64
C TYR A 183 1.30 4.67 13.85
N GLN A 184 1.50 3.51 13.25
CA GLN A 184 2.81 2.86 13.18
C GLN A 184 3.58 3.38 11.96
N ALA A 185 4.88 3.58 12.13
CA ALA A 185 5.72 4.16 11.09
C ALA A 185 5.83 3.23 9.87
N GLY A 186 5.22 3.63 8.76
CA GLY A 186 5.07 2.83 7.54
C GLY A 186 3.63 2.80 7.02
N GLN A 187 2.66 3.01 7.91
CA GLN A 187 1.24 3.07 7.57
C GLN A 187 0.87 4.27 6.68
N TYR A 188 -0.30 4.19 6.07
CA TYR A 188 -0.83 5.16 5.11
C TYR A 188 -2.20 5.69 5.51
N LEU A 189 -2.59 6.82 4.92
CA LEU A 189 -3.95 7.35 4.92
C LEU A 189 -4.65 7.03 3.60
N GLY A 190 -5.97 6.78 3.63
CA GLY A 190 -6.80 6.84 2.45
C GLY A 190 -7.35 8.25 2.25
N ILE A 191 -6.99 8.89 1.13
CA ILE A 191 -7.47 10.22 0.73
C ILE A 191 -8.60 10.06 -0.28
N TRP A 192 -9.77 10.55 0.11
CA TRP A 192 -10.99 10.58 -0.68
C TRP A 192 -11.14 11.97 -1.26
N LEU A 193 -11.05 12.06 -2.59
CA LEU A 193 -11.17 13.30 -3.33
C LEU A 193 -12.42 13.24 -4.21
N ASN A 194 -13.39 14.07 -3.85
CA ASN A 194 -14.56 14.34 -4.67
C ASN A 194 -14.47 15.79 -5.15
N ASP A 195 -14.23 15.98 -6.45
CA ASP A 195 -14.06 17.28 -7.08
C ASP A 195 -14.77 17.28 -8.43
N ALA A 196 -15.40 18.40 -8.79
CA ALA A 196 -16.19 18.51 -10.02
C ALA A 196 -15.37 18.32 -11.31
N THR A 197 -14.04 18.44 -11.24
CA THR A 197 -13.13 18.16 -12.37
C THR A 197 -12.86 16.67 -12.58
N LEU A 198 -13.27 15.82 -11.64
CA LEU A 198 -13.14 14.37 -11.72
C LEU A 198 -14.46 13.73 -12.16
N ALA A 199 -14.36 12.66 -12.95
CA ALA A 199 -15.55 11.95 -13.45
C ALA A 199 -16.28 11.15 -12.34
N ASN A 200 -15.54 10.70 -11.33
CA ASN A 200 -16.02 9.99 -10.16
C ASN A 200 -15.17 10.44 -8.97
N GLN A 201 -15.63 10.13 -7.76
CA GLN A 201 -14.76 10.24 -6.59
C GLN A 201 -13.55 9.31 -6.74
N GLU A 202 -12.39 9.78 -6.32
CA GLU A 202 -11.15 9.01 -6.39
C GLU A 202 -10.55 8.80 -4.99
N ILE A 203 -10.12 7.58 -4.72
CA ILE A 203 -9.48 7.21 -3.45
C ILE A 203 -8.03 6.82 -3.74
N ARG A 204 -7.08 7.43 -3.03
CA ARG A 204 -5.64 7.08 -3.11
C ARG A 204 -5.02 6.96 -1.74
N GLN A 205 -4.04 6.09 -1.64
CA GLN A 205 -3.31 5.82 -0.40
C GLN A 205 -2.00 6.60 -0.44
N TYR A 206 -1.68 7.28 0.66
CA TYR A 206 -0.40 7.98 0.81
C TYR A 206 0.21 7.67 2.17
N SER A 207 1.45 7.18 2.19
CA SER A 207 2.19 6.91 3.41
C SER A 207 2.36 8.17 4.24
N LEU A 208 2.25 8.01 5.56
CA LEU A 208 2.59 9.03 6.53
C LEU A 208 4.11 9.17 6.57
N THR A 209 4.59 10.40 6.72
CA THR A 209 6.02 10.76 6.48
C THR A 209 6.74 11.30 7.72
N ARG A 210 6.11 11.26 8.89
CA ARG A 210 6.65 11.78 10.16
C ARG A 210 6.34 10.80 11.29
N GLN A 211 6.82 11.11 12.49
CA GLN A 211 6.30 10.54 13.72
C GLN A 211 4.90 11.11 13.99
N SER A 212 4.01 10.29 14.58
CA SER A 212 2.72 10.79 15.06
C SER A 212 2.88 11.86 16.13
N ASN A 213 2.05 12.91 16.05
CA ASN A 213 2.05 14.03 16.99
C ASN A 213 0.67 14.31 17.60
N GLY A 214 -0.35 13.50 17.26
CA GLY A 214 -1.73 13.62 17.75
C GLY A 214 -2.51 14.85 17.27
N ARG A 215 -1.96 15.68 16.36
CA ARG A 215 -2.59 16.93 15.89
C ARG A 215 -2.84 16.98 14.38
N ASP A 216 -1.89 16.48 13.60
CA ASP A 216 -1.91 16.56 12.15
C ASP A 216 -1.23 15.36 11.51
N TYR A 217 -1.41 15.23 10.21
CA TYR A 217 -0.70 14.26 9.37
C TYR A 217 0.10 14.98 8.30
N ARG A 218 1.21 14.38 7.85
CA ARG A 218 1.93 14.81 6.65
C ARG A 218 2.03 13.67 5.65
N ILE A 219 1.55 13.91 4.44
CA ILE A 219 1.76 13.06 3.27
C ILE A 219 2.71 13.75 2.29
N ALA A 220 3.39 12.98 1.45
CA ALA A 220 4.18 13.51 0.35
C ALA A 220 3.83 12.79 -0.94
N VAL A 221 3.58 13.58 -1.99
CA VAL A 221 2.94 13.13 -3.21
C VAL A 221 3.85 13.45 -4.37
N LYS A 222 4.23 12.42 -5.13
CA LYS A 222 4.87 12.58 -6.44
C LYS A 222 3.81 12.92 -7.48
N ARG A 223 4.07 13.90 -8.33
CA ARG A 223 3.25 14.17 -9.52
C ARG A 223 3.48 13.07 -10.55
N GLU A 224 2.44 12.27 -10.80
CA GLU A 224 2.38 11.38 -11.96
C GLU A 224 1.69 12.11 -13.11
N ASP A 225 2.27 12.07 -14.32
CA ASP A 225 1.77 12.85 -15.47
C ASP A 225 0.33 12.50 -15.86
N GLN A 226 -0.08 11.24 -15.67
CA GLN A 226 -1.44 10.75 -15.93
C GLN A 226 -2.23 10.49 -14.64
N GLY A 227 -1.73 10.92 -13.49
CA GLY A 227 -2.38 10.70 -12.20
C GLY A 227 -3.42 11.76 -11.92
N SER A 228 -4.69 11.37 -11.80
CA SER A 228 -5.81 12.27 -11.48
C SER A 228 -5.61 12.99 -10.14
N VAL A 229 -5.50 12.23 -9.05
CA VAL A 229 -5.37 12.77 -7.68
C VAL A 229 -4.02 13.46 -7.47
N SER A 230 -2.92 12.87 -7.92
CA SER A 230 -1.60 13.51 -7.82
C SER A 230 -1.53 14.80 -8.63
N GLY A 231 -2.14 14.82 -9.82
CA GLY A 231 -2.27 16.01 -10.64
C GLY A 231 -3.04 17.10 -9.92
N TRP A 232 -4.24 16.78 -9.41
CA TRP A 232 -5.07 17.71 -8.65
C TRP A 232 -4.35 18.28 -7.42
N LEU A 233 -3.69 17.42 -6.62
CA LEU A 233 -2.93 17.86 -5.45
C LEU A 233 -1.78 18.82 -5.82
N HIS A 234 -1.16 18.62 -6.98
CA HIS A 234 -0.04 19.47 -7.41
C HIS A 234 -0.47 20.78 -8.04
N THR A 235 -1.61 20.82 -8.75
CA THR A 235 -2.00 21.96 -9.59
C THR A 235 -3.22 22.73 -9.11
N GLN A 236 -4.12 22.10 -8.33
CA GLN A 236 -5.38 22.69 -7.90
C GLN A 236 -5.46 22.89 -6.38
N ALA A 237 -4.88 21.99 -5.60
CA ALA A 237 -4.91 22.09 -4.14
C ALA A 237 -4.19 23.34 -3.64
N THR A 238 -4.83 24.02 -2.70
CA THR A 238 -4.27 25.20 -2.00
C THR A 238 -4.35 24.99 -0.49
N VAL A 239 -3.59 25.79 0.26
CA VAL A 239 -3.81 25.88 1.72
C VAL A 239 -5.25 26.33 1.93
N GLY A 240 -6.01 25.55 2.68
CA GLY A 240 -7.45 25.74 2.84
C GLY A 240 -8.31 24.70 2.12
N SER A 241 -7.81 23.99 1.11
CA SER A 241 -8.56 22.91 0.47
C SER A 241 -8.94 21.82 1.49
N GLU A 242 -10.15 21.28 1.36
CA GLU A 242 -10.65 20.21 2.20
C GLU A 242 -10.51 18.85 1.49
N LEU A 243 -10.17 17.82 2.25
CA LEU A 243 -10.05 16.43 1.83
C LEU A 243 -10.76 15.53 2.86
N HIS A 244 -11.34 14.44 2.39
CA HIS A 244 -11.88 13.41 3.26
C HIS A 244 -10.83 12.31 3.46
N VAL A 245 -10.63 11.89 4.70
CA VAL A 245 -9.52 11.02 5.10
C VAL A 245 -10.03 9.86 5.92
N THR A 246 -9.61 8.64 5.61
CA THR A 246 -9.80 7.45 6.47
C THR A 246 -8.67 7.32 7.49
N ALA A 247 -8.94 6.68 8.62
CA ALA A 247 -7.94 6.48 9.67
C ALA A 247 -6.69 5.74 9.14
N PRO A 248 -5.50 5.95 9.76
CA PRO A 248 -4.29 5.25 9.37
C PRO A 248 -4.46 3.73 9.33
N ALA A 249 -3.98 3.10 8.27
CA ALA A 249 -4.05 1.65 8.03
C ALA A 249 -2.76 1.14 7.38
N GLY A 250 -2.62 -0.19 7.31
CA GLY A 250 -1.51 -0.87 6.65
C GLY A 250 -0.82 -1.91 7.53
N ASP A 251 -0.34 -2.99 6.90
CA ASP A 251 0.40 -4.10 7.52
C ASP A 251 1.93 -3.93 7.40
N PHE A 252 2.41 -2.92 6.67
CA PHE A 252 3.83 -2.59 6.57
C PHE A 252 4.21 -1.47 7.54
N PHE A 253 4.93 -1.81 8.59
CA PHE A 253 5.42 -0.85 9.56
C PHE A 253 6.69 -1.31 10.28
N LEU A 254 7.41 -0.36 10.86
CA LEU A 254 8.59 -0.60 11.67
C LEU A 254 8.19 -1.29 12.97
N ASP A 255 8.64 -2.54 13.13
CA ASP A 255 8.48 -3.35 14.34
C ASP A 255 9.77 -4.14 14.54
N VAL A 256 10.67 -3.56 15.33
CA VAL A 256 12.02 -4.09 15.54
C VAL A 256 12.42 -4.01 17.01
N PRO A 257 13.24 -4.96 17.50
CA PRO A 257 13.87 -4.84 18.82
C PRO A 257 14.73 -3.57 18.92
N ALA A 258 14.83 -2.99 20.13
CA ALA A 258 15.49 -1.70 20.38
C ALA A 258 16.99 -1.60 19.99
N GLN A 259 17.65 -2.73 19.69
CA GLN A 259 19.06 -2.79 19.29
C GLN A 259 19.27 -3.44 17.91
N ALA A 260 18.21 -3.92 17.27
CA ALA A 260 18.29 -4.58 15.98
C ALA A 260 18.76 -3.57 14.91
N PRO A 261 19.73 -3.92 14.04
CA PRO A 261 20.07 -3.07 12.90
C PRO A 261 18.88 -2.93 11.94
N VAL A 262 18.70 -1.74 11.37
CA VAL A 262 17.60 -1.43 10.45
C VAL A 262 18.17 -0.84 9.17
N ALA A 263 17.79 -1.40 8.03
CA ALA A 263 18.08 -0.82 6.72
C ALA A 263 16.79 -0.31 6.07
N LEU A 264 16.70 1.01 5.88
CA LEU A 264 15.61 1.70 5.21
C LEU A 264 16.02 1.91 3.74
N ILE A 265 15.45 1.11 2.84
CA ILE A 265 15.86 1.03 1.43
C ILE A 265 14.73 1.54 0.55
N SER A 266 15.00 2.60 -0.21
CA SER A 266 13.96 3.24 -1.03
C SER A 266 14.42 3.75 -2.38
N ALA A 267 13.46 3.92 -3.29
CA ALA A 267 13.65 4.61 -4.55
C ALA A 267 12.57 5.67 -4.79
N GLY A 268 13.00 6.90 -5.07
CA GLY A 268 12.13 8.05 -5.32
C GLY A 268 11.10 8.26 -4.20
N VAL A 269 9.83 8.43 -4.57
CA VAL A 269 8.75 8.65 -3.59
C VAL A 269 8.51 7.47 -2.63
N GLY A 270 9.09 6.29 -2.89
CA GLY A 270 9.08 5.17 -1.94
C GLY A 270 9.78 5.47 -0.61
N GLN A 271 10.50 6.59 -0.50
CA GLN A 271 11.10 7.01 0.77
C GLN A 271 10.05 7.49 1.80
N THR A 272 8.80 7.72 1.42
CA THR A 272 7.78 8.29 2.30
C THR A 272 7.52 7.48 3.59
N PRO A 273 7.28 6.16 3.56
CA PRO A 273 7.21 5.37 4.78
C PRO A 273 8.56 5.35 5.51
N MET A 274 9.69 5.33 4.77
CA MET A 274 11.03 5.33 5.37
C MET A 274 11.30 6.59 6.19
N LEU A 275 10.76 7.75 5.79
CA LEU A 275 10.87 8.98 6.56
C LEU A 275 10.15 8.89 7.90
N ALA A 276 8.96 8.28 7.95
CA ALA A 276 8.26 8.03 9.21
C ALA A 276 9.05 7.05 10.11
N MET A 277 9.64 6.01 9.51
CA MET A 277 10.48 5.04 10.23
C MET A 277 11.74 5.71 10.79
N LEU A 278 12.46 6.49 9.97
CA LEU A 278 13.65 7.23 10.39
C LEU A 278 13.33 8.24 11.49
N ALA A 279 12.22 8.99 11.36
CA ALA A 279 11.78 9.93 12.38
C ALA A 279 11.48 9.24 13.71
N THR A 280 10.85 8.06 13.66
CA THR A 280 10.55 7.25 14.85
C THR A 280 11.83 6.72 15.52
N LEU A 281 12.75 6.15 14.74
CA LEU A 281 14.04 5.66 15.23
C LEU A 281 14.88 6.79 15.86
N SER A 282 14.89 7.96 15.22
CA SER A 282 15.60 9.15 15.70
C SER A 282 15.04 9.65 17.03
N ALA A 283 13.70 9.78 17.13
CA ALA A 283 13.04 10.24 18.34
C ALA A 283 13.22 9.28 19.52
N GLN A 284 13.31 7.98 19.23
CA GLN A 284 13.56 6.92 20.22
C GLN A 284 15.06 6.75 20.54
N GLN A 285 15.94 7.49 19.88
CA GLN A 285 17.40 7.36 20.00
C GLN A 285 17.86 5.90 19.83
N HIS A 286 17.39 5.26 18.76
CA HIS A 286 17.62 3.83 18.49
C HIS A 286 19.09 3.44 18.65
N ALA A 287 19.36 2.36 19.40
CA ALA A 287 20.72 1.96 19.78
C ALA A 287 21.40 1.06 18.72
N GLY A 288 20.60 0.45 17.85
CA GLY A 288 21.05 -0.34 16.70
C GLY A 288 21.59 0.53 15.57
N GLN A 289 22.31 -0.08 14.64
CA GLN A 289 22.76 0.59 13.41
C GLN A 289 21.56 0.90 12.52
N VAL A 290 21.46 2.13 12.01
CA VAL A 290 20.45 2.54 11.03
C VAL A 290 21.13 2.86 9.70
N HIS A 291 20.73 2.19 8.62
CA HIS A 291 21.17 2.46 7.26
C HIS A 291 20.06 3.15 6.49
N TRP A 292 20.35 4.32 5.91
CA TRP A 292 19.50 4.99 4.93
C TRP A 292 20.06 4.76 3.52
N LEU A 293 19.41 3.91 2.73
CA LEU A 293 19.83 3.58 1.37
C LEU A 293 18.78 4.10 0.38
N HIS A 294 19.11 5.16 -0.35
CA HIS A 294 18.12 5.84 -1.19
C HIS A 294 18.61 6.00 -2.64
N ALA A 295 17.75 5.64 -3.59
CA ALA A 295 17.98 5.89 -5.01
C ALA A 295 17.03 6.98 -5.54
N ALA A 296 17.57 7.92 -6.31
CA ALA A 296 16.80 8.90 -7.08
C ALA A 296 17.33 8.99 -8.51
N GLU A 297 16.60 9.66 -9.41
CA GLU A 297 17.09 9.85 -10.78
C GLU A 297 18.27 10.83 -10.81
N ASN A 298 18.14 11.96 -10.11
CA ASN A 298 19.12 13.04 -9.98
C ASN A 298 18.69 14.01 -8.86
N GLY A 299 19.46 15.09 -8.64
CA GLY A 299 19.18 16.06 -7.57
C GLY A 299 17.95 16.91 -7.78
N ASP A 300 17.52 17.14 -9.01
CA ASP A 300 16.28 17.88 -9.25
C ASP A 300 15.04 17.15 -8.70
N VAL A 301 15.08 15.81 -8.62
CA VAL A 301 13.93 15.00 -8.20
C VAL A 301 14.08 14.36 -6.82
N HIS A 302 15.29 14.34 -6.26
CA HIS A 302 15.55 13.84 -4.90
C HIS A 302 14.94 14.79 -3.86
N ALA A 303 14.03 14.27 -3.03
CA ALA A 303 13.35 15.01 -1.99
C ALA A 303 13.89 14.69 -0.60
N PHE A 304 13.68 15.61 0.35
CA PHE A 304 13.92 15.41 1.80
C PHE A 304 15.37 15.16 2.25
N ARG A 305 16.38 15.47 1.43
CA ARG A 305 17.79 15.34 1.81
C ARG A 305 18.08 15.97 3.17
N ASP A 306 17.69 17.23 3.34
CA ASP A 306 17.99 18.01 4.54
C ASP A 306 17.24 17.45 5.76
N GLU A 307 16.03 16.93 5.57
CA GLU A 307 15.26 16.31 6.64
C GLU A 307 15.88 14.99 7.09
N VAL A 308 16.34 14.14 6.16
CA VAL A 308 17.08 12.91 6.48
C VAL A 308 18.35 13.25 7.27
N GLN A 309 19.09 14.26 6.83
CA GLN A 309 20.29 14.72 7.54
C GLN A 309 19.94 15.22 8.95
N SER A 310 18.89 16.02 9.10
CA SER A 310 18.42 16.51 10.41
C SER A 310 18.04 15.35 11.34
N LEU A 311 17.23 14.40 10.86
CA LEU A 311 16.82 13.23 11.64
C LEU A 311 18.00 12.34 12.04
N SER A 312 19.03 12.24 11.20
CA SER A 312 20.22 11.44 11.52
C SER A 312 20.96 11.90 12.77
N THR A 313 20.83 13.17 13.16
CA THR A 313 21.51 13.73 14.35
C THR A 313 21.02 13.14 15.68
N GLY A 314 19.81 12.56 15.69
CA GLY A 314 19.25 11.84 16.85
C GLY A 314 19.78 10.41 17.01
N LEU A 315 20.57 9.91 16.06
CA LEU A 315 21.04 8.52 16.01
C LEU A 315 22.54 8.43 16.24
N ALA A 316 22.96 7.62 17.21
CA ALA A 316 24.38 7.41 17.50
C ALA A 316 25.09 6.56 16.42
N LYS A 317 24.35 5.68 15.74
CA LYS A 317 24.85 4.74 14.72
C LYS A 317 24.03 4.88 13.46
N PHE A 318 24.45 5.77 12.57
CA PHE A 318 23.77 6.05 11.32
C PHE A 318 24.74 6.06 10.15
N SER A 319 24.30 5.54 9.02
CA SER A 319 25.00 5.68 7.74
C SER A 319 23.97 5.95 6.64
N ALA A 320 24.30 6.83 5.70
CA ALA A 320 23.51 7.06 4.51
C ALA A 320 24.32 6.73 3.26
N THR A 321 23.67 6.18 2.24
CA THR A 321 24.22 6.07 0.89
C THR A 321 23.12 6.43 -0.11
N VAL A 322 23.44 7.36 -1.01
CA VAL A 322 22.53 7.91 -2.01
C VAL A 322 23.05 7.57 -3.40
N TRP A 323 22.18 6.91 -4.18
CA TRP A 323 22.43 6.60 -5.59
C TRP A 323 21.66 7.55 -6.49
N TYR A 324 22.35 8.16 -7.45
CA TYR A 324 21.72 8.87 -8.56
C TYR A 324 21.86 8.07 -9.85
N ASN A 325 20.73 7.68 -10.45
CA ASN A 325 20.73 6.88 -11.66
C ASN A 325 21.34 7.64 -12.86
N GLN A 326 20.96 8.91 -13.02
CA GLN A 326 21.38 9.80 -14.10
C GLN A 326 21.73 11.19 -13.53
N PRO A 327 22.84 11.31 -12.77
CA PRO A 327 23.24 12.58 -12.19
C PRO A 327 23.58 13.60 -13.29
N THR A 328 23.33 14.86 -13.00
CA THR A 328 23.73 16.01 -13.80
C THR A 328 25.03 16.62 -13.29
N ASP A 329 25.66 17.52 -14.05
CA ASP A 329 26.87 18.22 -13.59
C ASP A 329 26.62 19.04 -12.30
N ALA A 330 25.38 19.50 -12.08
CA ALA A 330 24.99 20.23 -10.87
C ALA A 330 24.91 19.34 -9.62
N ASP A 331 24.87 18.01 -9.79
CA ASP A 331 24.75 17.05 -8.70
C ASP A 331 26.09 16.67 -8.07
N ALA A 332 27.20 17.25 -8.52
CA ALA A 332 28.52 16.95 -7.99
C ALA A 332 28.58 17.13 -6.46
N GLY A 333 28.96 16.07 -5.74
CA GLY A 333 29.02 16.06 -4.27
C GLY A 333 27.67 15.92 -3.56
N GLN A 334 26.58 15.70 -4.31
CA GLN A 334 25.24 15.51 -3.75
C GLN A 334 24.80 14.04 -3.70
N TYR A 335 25.60 13.11 -4.17
CA TYR A 335 25.31 11.68 -4.15
C TYR A 335 26.59 10.89 -3.92
N ASP A 336 26.46 9.65 -3.49
CA ASP A 336 27.61 8.78 -3.17
C ASP A 336 27.99 7.90 -4.37
N VAL A 337 26.99 7.42 -5.11
CA VAL A 337 27.20 6.47 -6.21
C VAL A 337 26.32 6.82 -7.43
N ALA A 338 26.90 6.81 -8.62
CA ALA A 338 26.14 6.96 -9.87
C ALA A 338 25.61 5.60 -10.36
N GLY A 339 24.44 5.60 -10.99
CA GLY A 339 23.77 4.43 -11.54
C GLY A 339 22.82 3.73 -10.56
N LEU A 340 22.53 2.45 -10.84
CA LEU A 340 21.59 1.65 -10.05
C LEU A 340 22.17 1.25 -8.68
N MET A 341 21.28 1.04 -7.70
CA MET A 341 21.64 0.65 -6.33
C MET A 341 22.27 -0.75 -6.27
N THR A 342 23.58 -0.81 -6.08
CA THR A 342 24.34 -2.06 -5.91
C THR A 342 24.77 -2.21 -4.45
N LEU A 343 24.35 -3.30 -3.80
CA LEU A 343 24.55 -3.51 -2.36
C LEU A 343 25.83 -4.28 -2.02
N ALA A 344 26.41 -5.01 -2.97
CA ALA A 344 27.60 -5.84 -2.73
C ALA A 344 28.77 -5.07 -2.07
N PRO A 345 29.08 -3.80 -2.45
CA PRO A 345 30.13 -3.03 -1.76
C PRO A 345 29.85 -2.75 -0.27
N LEU A 346 28.59 -2.87 0.17
CA LEU A 346 28.16 -2.61 1.54
C LEU A 346 27.96 -3.88 2.38
N GLU A 347 28.21 -5.07 1.82
CA GLU A 347 27.92 -6.37 2.45
C GLU A 347 28.41 -6.45 3.91
N GLY A 348 29.68 -6.11 4.15
CA GLY A 348 30.29 -6.22 5.48
C GLY A 348 29.74 -5.28 6.56
N GLN A 349 28.93 -4.27 6.17
CA GLN A 349 28.24 -3.37 7.08
C GLN A 349 26.74 -3.64 7.15
N LEU A 350 26.17 -4.12 6.04
CA LEU A 350 24.73 -4.23 5.84
C LEU A 350 24.17 -5.58 6.32
N VAL A 351 24.91 -6.67 6.18
CA VAL A 351 24.41 -8.03 6.47
C VAL A 351 24.60 -8.36 7.95
N HIS A 352 23.48 -8.59 8.65
CA HIS A 352 23.50 -8.98 10.06
C HIS A 352 22.34 -9.95 10.37
N PRO A 353 22.53 -10.99 11.19
CA PRO A 353 21.50 -12.00 11.47
C PRO A 353 20.24 -11.43 12.13
N ASP A 354 20.38 -10.36 12.91
CA ASP A 354 19.27 -9.66 13.58
C ASP A 354 18.82 -8.39 12.85
N ALA A 355 19.30 -8.12 11.64
CA ALA A 355 18.88 -6.94 10.88
C ALA A 355 17.47 -7.09 10.30
N HIS A 356 16.78 -5.96 10.13
CA HIS A 356 15.54 -5.86 9.38
C HIS A 356 15.67 -4.88 8.23
N TYR A 357 15.18 -5.27 7.05
CA TYR A 357 15.32 -4.54 5.80
C TYR A 357 13.94 -4.11 5.32
N TYR A 358 13.69 -2.81 5.24
CA TYR A 358 12.41 -2.24 4.80
C TYR A 358 12.58 -1.65 3.40
N LEU A 359 11.83 -2.17 2.43
CA LEU A 359 11.93 -1.79 1.02
C LEU A 359 10.66 -1.07 0.55
N CYS A 360 10.81 0.05 -0.14
CA CYS A 360 9.69 0.68 -0.83
C CYS A 360 10.14 1.46 -2.07
N GLY A 361 9.51 1.19 -3.21
CA GLY A 361 9.83 1.81 -4.50
C GLY A 361 9.10 1.09 -5.65
N PRO A 362 9.49 1.35 -6.91
CA PRO A 362 8.97 0.58 -8.05
C PRO A 362 9.23 -0.92 -7.88
N VAL A 363 8.30 -1.77 -8.35
CA VAL A 363 8.39 -3.24 -8.19
C VAL A 363 9.73 -3.80 -8.70
N GLY A 364 10.18 -3.36 -9.88
CA GLY A 364 11.46 -3.80 -10.44
C GLY A 364 12.67 -3.40 -9.59
N PHE A 365 12.63 -2.24 -8.92
CA PHE A 365 13.66 -1.83 -7.97
C PHE A 365 13.66 -2.74 -6.74
N MET A 366 12.49 -2.97 -6.14
CA MET A 366 12.40 -3.79 -4.93
C MET A 366 12.82 -5.24 -5.20
N GLN A 367 12.38 -5.84 -6.31
CA GLN A 367 12.81 -7.18 -6.73
C GLN A 367 14.33 -7.26 -6.95
N PHE A 368 14.90 -6.23 -7.57
CA PHE A 368 16.35 -6.14 -7.78
C PHE A 368 17.14 -6.06 -6.46
N VAL A 369 16.67 -5.27 -5.50
CA VAL A 369 17.30 -5.14 -4.17
C VAL A 369 17.11 -6.41 -3.34
N ALA A 370 15.90 -6.96 -3.28
CA ALA A 370 15.60 -8.19 -2.53
C ALA A 370 16.42 -9.38 -3.05
N LYS A 371 16.61 -9.50 -4.36
CA LYS A 371 17.50 -10.49 -4.97
C LYS A 371 18.96 -10.31 -4.55
N GLN A 372 19.44 -9.07 -4.44
CA GLN A 372 20.79 -8.80 -3.93
C GLN A 372 20.92 -9.20 -2.46
N LEU A 373 19.97 -8.80 -1.60
CA LEU A 373 20.00 -9.15 -0.17
C LEU A 373 20.02 -10.68 0.05
N THR A 374 19.16 -11.41 -0.65
CA THR A 374 19.12 -12.88 -0.58
C THR A 374 20.40 -13.53 -1.12
N ALA A 375 20.99 -12.99 -2.18
CA ALA A 375 22.30 -13.44 -2.68
C ALA A 375 23.44 -13.19 -1.67
N LEU A 376 23.31 -12.17 -0.82
CA LEU A 376 24.21 -11.87 0.30
C LEU A 376 23.88 -12.67 1.58
N GLY A 377 22.92 -13.60 1.53
CA GLY A 377 22.58 -14.48 2.65
C GLY A 377 21.53 -13.94 3.63
N VAL A 378 20.89 -12.82 3.34
CA VAL A 378 19.76 -12.30 4.14
C VAL A 378 18.55 -13.22 4.01
N GLN A 379 17.94 -13.57 5.14
CA GLN A 379 16.75 -14.41 5.15
C GLN A 379 15.51 -13.63 4.70
N THR A 380 14.61 -14.26 3.95
CA THR A 380 13.38 -13.61 3.46
C THR A 380 12.49 -13.07 4.58
N ALA A 381 12.50 -13.70 5.75
CA ALA A 381 11.77 -13.23 6.94
C ALA A 381 12.30 -11.90 7.52
N GLN A 382 13.50 -11.47 7.12
CA GLN A 382 14.08 -10.17 7.51
C GLN A 382 13.76 -9.06 6.51
N ILE A 383 13.20 -9.39 5.34
CA ILE A 383 12.93 -8.45 4.25
C ILE A 383 11.44 -8.13 4.23
N HIS A 384 11.13 -6.87 4.51
CA HIS A 384 9.79 -6.31 4.54
C HIS A 384 9.63 -5.34 3.38
N TYR A 385 8.49 -5.35 2.69
CA TYR A 385 8.28 -4.43 1.58
C TYR A 385 6.81 -3.99 1.43
N GLU A 386 6.63 -2.82 0.82
CA GLU A 386 5.32 -2.25 0.49
C GLU A 386 5.27 -1.85 -0.99
N VAL A 387 4.13 -2.11 -1.64
CA VAL A 387 3.93 -1.83 -3.07
C VAL A 387 2.92 -0.70 -3.22
N PHE A 388 3.31 0.39 -3.87
CA PHE A 388 2.39 1.47 -4.25
C PHE A 388 1.55 1.07 -5.48
N GLY A 389 0.59 0.17 -5.28
CA GLY A 389 -0.25 -0.38 -6.35
C GLY A 389 -0.92 -1.69 -5.96
N PRO A 390 -1.38 -2.48 -6.95
CA PRO A 390 -1.75 -3.87 -6.72
C PRO A 390 -0.54 -4.65 -6.19
N HIS A 391 -0.77 -5.52 -5.20
CA HIS A 391 0.29 -6.30 -4.59
C HIS A 391 1.01 -7.17 -5.65
N LYS A 392 2.34 -7.25 -5.54
CA LYS A 392 3.21 -8.11 -6.33
C LYS A 392 4.21 -8.78 -5.38
N VAL A 393 4.61 -9.99 -5.72
CA VAL A 393 5.67 -10.71 -4.98
C VAL A 393 7.02 -10.08 -5.33
N VAL A 394 7.77 -9.69 -4.30
CA VAL A 394 9.11 -9.09 -4.39
C VAL A 394 10.18 -10.11 -4.03
#